data_AF-A0AAJ6IVQ3-F1
#
_entry.id   AF-A0AAJ6IVQ3-F1
#
_cell.length_a   1.000
_cell.length_b   1.000
_cell.length_c   1.000
_cell.angle_alpha   90.00
_cell.angle_beta   90.00
_cell.angle_gamma   90.00
#
_symmetry.space_group_name_H-M   'P 1'
#
loop_
_entity.id
_entity.type
_entity.pdbx_description
1 polymer ?
#
loop_
_entity_poly.entity_id
_entity_poly.type
_entity_poly.pdbx_seq_one_letter_code
_entity_poly.pdbx_strand_id
1 'polypeptide(L)'
;MTAADVYDDLRRLLNAWDPIGVADSVDDEYDCVISPLLDRLRGGADREQIRTFLHHELTDHFGLSLPYDVAGMADRVMTWWTSTRVRGT
;
A
#
# COMPACT_ATOMS: atom_id res chain seq x y z
N MET A 1 18.18 -1.88 3.35
CA MET A 1 17.27 -0.88 2.77
C MET A 1 17.17 0.30 3.70
N THR A 2 17.28 1.50 3.16
CA THR A 2 17.03 2.75 3.90
C THR A 2 15.52 2.95 4.12
N ALA A 3 15.14 3.89 4.98
CA ALA A 3 13.74 4.28 5.13
C ALA A 3 13.16 4.89 3.83
N ALA A 4 14.00 5.57 3.03
CA ALA A 4 13.62 6.09 1.72
C ALA A 4 13.34 4.95 0.73
N ASP A 5 14.17 3.90 0.70
CA ASP A 5 13.96 2.76 -0.19
C ASP A 5 12.62 2.05 0.10
N VAL A 6 12.28 1.90 1.40
CA VAL A 6 11.01 1.30 1.83
C VAL A 6 9.81 2.14 1.36
N TYR A 7 9.94 3.47 1.46
CA TYR A 7 8.89 4.40 1.05
C TYR A 7 8.68 4.34 -0.47
N ASP A 8 9.75 4.43 -1.25
CA ASP A 8 9.71 4.42 -2.71
C ASP A 8 9.22 3.08 -3.27
N ASP A 9 9.60 1.96 -2.65
CA ASP A 9 9.06 0.65 -3.00
C ASP A 9 7.54 0.59 -2.81
N LEU A 10 7.04 1.10 -1.67
CA LEU A 10 5.61 1.07 -1.38
C LEU A 10 4.85 2.02 -2.31
N ARG A 11 5.39 3.21 -2.61
CA ARG A 11 4.85 4.11 -3.64
C ARG A 11 4.70 3.38 -4.97
N ARG A 12 5.74 2.67 -5.42
CA ARG A 12 5.69 1.88 -6.67
C ARG A 12 4.61 0.81 -6.67
N LEU A 13 4.35 0.16 -5.53
CA LEU A 13 3.28 -0.83 -5.42
C LEU A 13 1.89 -0.20 -5.57
N LEU A 14 1.68 0.97 -4.95
CA LEU A 14 0.40 1.70 -5.01
C LEU A 14 0.18 2.32 -6.39
N ASN A 15 1.18 2.95 -6.99
CA ASN A 15 1.11 3.48 -8.35
C ASN A 15 0.89 2.37 -9.39
N ALA A 16 1.39 1.15 -9.15
CA ALA A 16 1.11 0.01 -10.01
C ALA A 16 -0.30 -0.59 -9.82
N TRP A 17 -0.98 -0.28 -8.71
CA TRP A 17 -2.38 -0.65 -8.49
C TRP A 17 -3.33 0.33 -9.17
N ASP A 18 -3.02 1.61 -9.02
CA ASP A 18 -3.69 2.76 -9.61
C ASP A 18 -5.23 2.75 -9.57
N PRO A 19 -5.88 2.61 -8.40
CA PRO A 19 -7.33 2.57 -8.31
C PRO A 19 -8.03 3.87 -8.76
N ILE A 20 -7.33 5.01 -8.74
CA ILE A 20 -7.84 6.32 -9.20
C ILE A 20 -7.56 6.52 -10.71
N GLY A 21 -6.51 5.91 -11.26
CA GLY A 21 -6.16 6.02 -12.69
C GLY A 21 -5.28 7.23 -13.03
N VAL A 22 -4.45 7.69 -12.09
CA VAL A 22 -3.65 8.93 -12.21
C VAL A 22 -2.16 8.71 -12.10
N ALA A 23 -1.70 7.45 -11.96
CA ALA A 23 -0.28 7.14 -11.78
C ALA A 23 0.61 7.57 -12.95
N ASP A 24 0.06 7.69 -14.17
CA ASP A 24 0.79 8.23 -15.34
C ASP A 24 0.90 9.77 -15.35
N SER A 25 0.14 10.46 -14.49
CA SER A 25 0.05 11.93 -14.44
C SER A 25 0.69 12.53 -13.19
N VAL A 26 0.55 11.87 -12.04
CA VAL A 26 1.04 12.32 -10.73
C VAL A 26 1.59 11.13 -9.95
N ASP A 27 2.83 11.23 -9.49
CA ASP A 27 3.53 10.13 -8.80
C ASP A 27 3.19 10.04 -7.30
N ASP A 28 2.70 11.12 -6.71
CA ASP A 28 2.53 11.32 -5.26
C ASP A 28 1.08 11.19 -4.77
N GLU A 29 0.12 10.91 -5.66
CA GLU A 29 -1.31 10.80 -5.31
C GLU A 29 -1.55 9.86 -4.11
N TYR A 30 -0.84 8.72 -4.09
CA TYR A 30 -1.04 7.70 -3.07
C TYR A 30 -0.15 7.86 -1.83
N ASP A 31 0.65 8.93 -1.73
CA ASP A 31 1.58 9.17 -0.62
C ASP A 31 0.92 9.24 0.75
N CYS A 32 -0.30 9.77 0.77
CA CYS A 32 -1.11 9.90 1.98
C CYS A 32 -1.41 8.53 2.63
N VAL A 33 -1.43 7.46 1.83
CA VAL A 33 -1.66 6.07 2.27
C VAL A 33 -0.37 5.41 2.78
N ILE A 34 0.80 5.84 2.29
CA ILE A 34 2.08 5.16 2.54
C ILE A 34 2.43 5.15 4.03
N SER A 35 2.44 6.31 4.69
CA SER A 35 2.84 6.38 6.11
C SER A 35 1.88 5.58 7.02
N PRO A 36 0.54 5.74 6.94
CA PRO A 36 -0.39 4.93 7.72
C PRO A 36 -0.29 3.42 7.45
N LEU A 37 0.05 3.03 6.22
CA LEU A 37 0.25 1.63 5.85
C LEU A 37 1.54 1.06 6.46
N LEU A 38 2.65 1.81 6.39
CA LEU A 38 3.92 1.42 7.00
C LEU A 38 3.82 1.29 8.51
N ASP A 39 3.10 2.20 9.17
CA ASP A 39 2.94 2.14 10.63
C ASP A 39 2.17 0.88 11.05
N ARG A 40 1.15 0.49 10.30
CA ARG A 40 0.44 -0.79 10.49
C ARG A 40 1.36 -1.99 10.29
N LEU A 41 2.11 -2.02 9.20
CA LEU A 41 3.06 -3.10 8.89
C LEU A 41 4.17 -3.23 9.94
N ARG A 42 4.67 -2.11 10.48
CA ARG A 42 5.61 -2.06 11.60
C ARG A 42 4.97 -2.55 12.89
N GLY A 43 3.73 -2.18 13.13
CA GLY A 43 2.90 -2.64 14.25
C GLY A 43 2.49 -4.12 14.18
N GLY A 44 2.84 -4.83 13.11
CA GLY A 44 2.56 -6.26 12.96
C GLY A 44 1.16 -6.56 12.42
N ALA A 45 0.55 -5.62 11.69
CA ALA A 45 -0.72 -5.85 11.05
C ALA A 45 -0.68 -7.06 10.11
N ASP A 46 -1.72 -7.89 10.17
CA ASP A 46 -1.90 -9.01 9.28
C ASP A 46 -2.56 -8.61 7.95
N ARG A 47 -2.62 -9.58 7.04
CA ARG A 47 -3.20 -9.43 5.70
C ARG A 47 -4.63 -8.90 5.70
N GLU A 48 -5.46 -9.32 6.66
CA GLU A 48 -6.86 -8.93 6.75
C GLU A 48 -7.01 -7.49 7.24
N GLN A 49 -6.16 -7.09 8.19
CA GLN A 49 -6.06 -5.71 8.65
C GLN A 49 -5.57 -4.78 7.54
N ILE A 50 -4.60 -5.21 6.72
CA ILE A 50 -4.15 -4.45 5.54
C ILE A 50 -5.28 -4.34 4.50
N ARG A 51 -5.98 -5.44 4.20
CA ARG A 51 -7.13 -5.43 3.29
C ARG A 51 -8.21 -4.46 3.75
N THR A 52 -8.58 -4.52 5.03
CA THR A 52 -9.59 -3.63 5.62
C THR A 52 -9.17 -2.17 5.53
N PHE A 53 -7.91 -1.87 5.84
CA PHE A 53 -7.35 -0.53 5.73
C PHE A 53 -7.40 -0.01 4.30
N LEU A 54 -6.89 -0.77 3.32
CA LEU A 54 -6.90 -0.36 1.92
C LEU A 54 -8.33 -0.14 1.40
N HIS A 55 -9.28 -0.98 1.79
CA HIS A 55 -10.69 -0.78 1.43
C HIS A 55 -11.23 0.53 1.99
N HIS A 56 -10.99 0.82 3.26
CA HIS A 56 -11.40 2.08 3.89
C HIS A 56 -10.80 3.30 3.17
N GLU A 57 -9.51 3.26 2.81
CA GLU A 57 -8.90 4.37 2.07
C GLU A 57 -9.58 4.57 0.70
N LEU A 58 -9.89 3.49 -0.03
CA LEU A 58 -10.59 3.63 -1.30
C LEU A 58 -12.00 4.19 -1.15
N THR A 59 -12.78 3.70 -0.19
CA THR A 59 -14.21 4.08 -0.07
C THR A 59 -14.39 5.39 0.65
N ASP A 60 -13.76 5.57 1.80
CA ASP A 60 -14.09 6.64 2.75
C ASP A 60 -13.19 7.85 2.54
N HIS A 61 -11.92 7.63 2.16
CA HIS A 61 -10.96 8.70 1.91
C HIS A 61 -10.99 9.17 0.45
N PHE A 62 -10.95 8.25 -0.52
CA PHE A 62 -10.98 8.59 -1.95
C PHE A 62 -12.38 8.63 -2.57
N GLY A 63 -13.42 8.16 -1.87
CA GLY A 63 -14.80 8.21 -2.37
C GLY A 63 -15.11 7.24 -3.52
N LEU A 64 -14.30 6.19 -3.69
CA LEU A 64 -14.43 5.22 -4.78
C LEU A 64 -15.47 4.14 -4.46
N SER A 65 -16.17 3.64 -5.48
CA SER A 65 -17.28 2.68 -5.32
C SER A 65 -17.25 1.45 -6.24
N LEU A 66 -16.21 1.33 -7.09
CA LEU A 66 -16.04 0.17 -7.96
C LEU A 66 -15.41 -1.02 -7.21
N PRO A 67 -15.58 -2.26 -7.70
CA PRO A 67 -14.88 -3.40 -7.13
C PRO A 67 -13.39 -3.32 -7.47
N TYR A 68 -12.57 -2.96 -6.47
CA TYR A 68 -11.10 -2.99 -6.57
C TYR A 68 -10.55 -4.29 -5.98
N ASP A 69 -9.46 -4.80 -6.56
CA ASP A 69 -8.76 -5.98 -6.01
C ASP A 69 -7.93 -5.63 -4.76
N VAL A 70 -8.63 -5.25 -3.70
CA VAL A 70 -8.04 -4.90 -2.40
C VAL A 70 -7.37 -6.13 -1.77
N ALA A 71 -7.93 -7.32 -1.99
CA ALA A 71 -7.37 -8.57 -1.46
C ALA A 71 -6.02 -8.88 -2.12
N GLY A 72 -5.93 -8.84 -3.45
CA GLY A 72 -4.70 -9.06 -4.18
C GLY A 72 -3.64 -7.99 -3.85
N MET A 73 -4.05 -6.73 -3.66
CA MET A 73 -3.11 -5.69 -3.24
C MET A 73 -2.60 -5.92 -1.81
N ALA A 74 -3.45 -6.32 -0.87
CA ALA A 74 -3.02 -6.67 0.48
C ALA A 74 -2.02 -7.84 0.48
N ASP A 75 -2.26 -8.87 -0.34
CA ASP A 75 -1.35 -10.00 -0.49
C ASP A 75 0.02 -9.56 -1.07
N ARG A 76 0.00 -8.67 -2.06
CA ARG A 76 1.20 -8.10 -2.68
C ARG A 76 2.02 -7.28 -1.68
N VAL A 77 1.35 -6.42 -0.88
CA VAL A 77 1.98 -5.64 0.19
C VAL A 77 2.61 -6.55 1.25
N MET A 78 1.89 -7.58 1.71
CA MET A 78 2.41 -8.51 2.73
C MET A 78 3.61 -9.34 2.23
N THR A 79 3.55 -9.77 0.97
CA THR A 79 4.66 -10.49 0.31
C THR A 79 5.90 -9.61 0.21
N TRP A 80 5.73 -8.36 -0.22
CA TRP A 80 6.81 -7.37 -0.26
C TRP A 80 7.37 -7.12 1.14
N TRP A 81 6.52 -6.84 2.14
CA TRP A 81 6.95 -6.53 3.52
C TRP A 81 7.73 -7.67 4.18
N THR A 82 7.32 -8.91 3.94
CA THR A 82 8.04 -10.08 4.45
C THR A 82 9.40 -10.23 3.76
N SER A 83 9.45 -10.01 2.44
CA SER A 83 10.68 -10.07 1.66
C SER A 83 11.70 -8.99 2.03
N THR A 84 11.24 -7.77 2.36
CA THR A 84 12.12 -6.68 2.79
C THR A 84 12.72 -6.92 4.17
N ARG A 85 11.97 -7.55 5.09
CA ARG A 85 12.48 -7.95 6.41
C ARG A 85 13.57 -9.03 6.30
N VAL A 86 13.43 -10.00 5.40
CA VAL A 86 14.45 -11.05 5.15
C VAL A 86 15.76 -10.46 4.59
N ARG A 87 15.69 -9.37 3.82
CA ARG A 87 16.89 -8.69 3.29
C ARG A 87 17.60 -7.79 4.30
N GLY A 88 16.99 -7.55 5.47
CA GLY A 88 17.52 -6.71 6.54
C GLY A 88 18.18 -7.48 7.69
N THR A 89 18.09 -8.81 7.70
CA THR A 89 18.75 -9.74 8.63
C THR A 89 19.99 -10.35 7.98
#